data_AF-A0A7X8PRY7-F1
#
_entry.id   AF-A0A7X8PRY7-F1
#
_cell.length_a   1.000
_cell.length_b   1.000
_cell.length_c   1.000
_cell.angle_alpha   90.00
_cell.angle_beta   90.00
_cell.angle_gamma   90.00
#
_symmetry.space_group_name_H-M   'P 1'
#
loop_
_entity.id
_entity.type
_entity.pdbx_description
1 polymer ?
#
loop_
_entity_poly.entity_id
_entity_poly.type
_entity_poly.pdbx_seq_one_letter_code
_entity_poly.pdbx_strand_id
1 'polypeptide(L)'
;MKKLIPFILVTVILVVSLYLFRHQIINLIMSERDQIKVGKTLWLDVKPGMVVNSAYINEYDLWDKKEREKVAKYMKENDLVIKEGHYVFNQATTYSEALEIFVFEKIK
;
A
#
# COMPACT_ATOMS: atom_id res chain seq x y z
N MET A 1 -33.92 4.80 -48.86
CA MET A 1 -33.39 3.60 -48.16
C MET A 1 -31.87 3.42 -48.28
N LYS A 2 -31.24 3.54 -49.47
CA LYS A 2 -29.78 3.32 -49.63
C LYS A 2 -28.86 4.28 -48.82
N LYS A 3 -29.32 5.50 -48.51
CA LYS A 3 -28.57 6.50 -47.72
C LYS A 3 -28.73 6.36 -46.18
N LEU A 4 -29.65 5.51 -45.72
CA LEU A 4 -29.88 5.26 -44.28
C LEU A 4 -28.90 4.21 -43.71
N ILE A 5 -28.50 3.25 -44.55
CA ILE A 5 -27.56 2.17 -44.21
C ILE A 5 -26.21 2.72 -43.69
N PRO A 6 -25.54 3.67 -44.36
CA PRO A 6 -24.27 4.21 -43.83
C PRO A 6 -24.46 5.00 -42.53
N PHE A 7 -25.60 5.65 -42.33
CA PHE A 7 -25.88 6.41 -41.10
C PHE A 7 -26.05 5.49 -39.88
N ILE A 8 -26.74 4.35 -40.06
CA ILE A 8 -26.89 3.33 -39.01
C ILE A 8 -25.52 2.73 -38.66
N LEU A 9 -24.68 2.44 -39.68
CA LEU A 9 -23.34 1.90 -39.49
C LEU A 9 -22.44 2.84 -38.67
N VAL A 10 -22.43 4.14 -39.00
CA VAL A 10 -21.67 5.14 -38.23
C VAL A 10 -22.16 5.22 -36.79
N THR A 11 -23.48 5.18 -36.58
CA THR A 11 -24.08 5.23 -35.24
C THR A 11 -23.66 4.02 -34.40
N VAL A 12 -23.68 2.82 -34.99
CA VAL A 12 -23.25 1.58 -34.30
C VAL A 12 -21.77 1.65 -33.91
N ILE A 13 -20.90 2.11 -34.81
CA ILE A 13 -19.47 2.25 -34.53
C ILE A 13 -19.24 3.22 -33.37
N LEU A 14 -19.97 4.33 -33.32
CA LEU A 14 -19.86 5.35 -32.29
C LEU A 14 -20.34 4.85 -30.92
N VAL A 15 -21.40 4.05 -30.89
CA VAL A 15 -21.88 3.42 -29.65
C VAL A 15 -20.88 2.38 -29.12
N VAL A 16 -20.32 1.56 -30.01
CA VAL A 16 -19.32 0.54 -29.63
C VAL A 16 -18.03 1.18 -29.14
N SER A 17 -17.55 2.25 -29.78
CA SER A 17 -16.35 2.96 -29.34
C SER A 17 -16.52 3.60 -27.96
N LEU A 18 -17.68 4.23 -27.70
CA LEU A 18 -18.03 4.76 -26.37
C LEU A 18 -18.09 3.66 -25.31
N TYR A 19 -18.63 2.49 -25.65
CA TYR A 19 -18.69 1.35 -24.73
C TYR A 19 -17.30 0.83 -24.36
N LEU A 20 -16.42 0.63 -25.36
CA LEU A 20 -15.05 0.18 -25.15
C LEU A 20 -14.22 1.20 -24.38
N PHE A 21 -14.37 2.49 -24.69
CA PHE A 21 -13.68 3.58 -23.99
C PHE A 21 -14.10 3.65 -22.51
N ARG A 22 -15.40 3.51 -22.22
CA ARG A 22 -15.90 3.42 -20.84
C ARG A 22 -15.29 2.21 -20.12
N HIS A 23 -15.23 1.05 -20.76
CA HIS A 23 -14.66 -0.15 -20.15
C HIS A 23 -13.16 0.02 -19.84
N GLN A 24 -12.39 0.64 -20.75
CA GLN A 24 -10.97 0.91 -20.52
C GLN A 24 -10.75 1.93 -19.41
N ILE A 25 -11.54 3.00 -19.34
CA ILE A 25 -11.47 3.98 -18.25
C ILE A 25 -11.86 3.33 -16.91
N ILE A 26 -12.90 2.50 -16.87
CA ILE A 26 -13.29 1.78 -15.65
C ILE A 26 -12.15 0.85 -15.20
N ASN A 27 -11.51 0.13 -16.12
CA ASN A 27 -10.39 -0.75 -15.79
C ASN A 27 -9.17 0.04 -15.31
N LEU A 28 -8.89 1.21 -15.90
CA LEU A 28 -7.78 2.07 -15.48
C LEU A 28 -8.05 2.63 -14.07
N ILE A 29 -9.24 3.17 -13.82
CA ILE A 29 -9.66 3.69 -12.52
C ILE A 29 -9.73 2.57 -11.46
N MET A 30 -10.19 1.37 -11.83
CA MET A 30 -10.17 0.21 -10.92
C MET A 30 -8.74 -0.26 -10.65
N SER A 31 -7.86 -0.28 -11.66
CA SER A 31 -6.45 -0.65 -11.47
C SER A 31 -5.70 0.31 -10.55
N GLU A 32 -6.05 1.61 -10.56
CA GLU A 32 -5.51 2.59 -9.62
C GLU A 32 -6.12 2.46 -8.22
N ARG A 33 -7.40 2.10 -8.10
CA ARG A 33 -8.05 1.85 -6.79
C ARG A 33 -7.58 0.56 -6.11
N ASP A 34 -7.30 -0.49 -6.88
CA ASP A 34 -6.77 -1.75 -6.33
C ASP A 34 -5.31 -1.63 -5.84
N GLN A 35 -4.62 -0.52 -6.17
CA GLN A 35 -3.29 -0.21 -5.61
C GLN A 35 -3.34 0.54 -4.28
N ILE A 36 -4.46 1.17 -3.93
CA ILE A 36 -4.60 1.78 -2.61
C ILE A 36 -5.15 0.73 -1.65
N LYS A 37 -4.26 -0.19 -1.24
CA LYS A 37 -4.47 -0.97 -0.01
C LYS A 37 -4.45 0.00 1.16
N VAL A 38 -5.54 0.73 1.42
CA VAL A 38 -5.75 1.40 2.71
C VAL A 38 -6.01 0.29 3.71
N GLY A 39 -4.93 -0.37 4.13
CA GLY A 39 -4.96 -1.34 5.21
C GLY A 39 -5.46 -0.69 6.49
N LYS A 40 -5.99 -1.48 7.42
CA LYS A 40 -6.37 -0.95 8.74
C LYS A 40 -5.20 -0.17 9.35
N THR A 41 -5.50 0.97 9.97
CA THR A 41 -4.50 1.71 10.73
C THR A 41 -3.99 0.85 11.88
N LEU A 42 -2.67 0.79 12.01
CA LEU A 42 -1.93 0.12 13.08
C LEU A 42 -1.22 1.17 13.92
N TRP A 43 -0.98 0.81 15.18
CA TRP A 43 -0.37 1.70 16.17
C TRP A 43 0.72 0.90 16.90
N LEU A 44 1.85 1.55 17.14
CA LEU A 44 2.93 1.05 17.97
C LEU A 44 3.22 2.07 19.06
N ASP A 45 2.85 1.72 20.28
CA ASP A 45 3.12 2.51 21.49
C ASP A 45 4.36 1.96 22.20
N VAL A 46 5.48 2.68 22.08
CA VAL A 46 6.73 2.32 22.75
C VAL A 46 6.85 3.14 24.03
N LYS A 47 6.59 2.50 25.18
CA LYS A 47 6.66 3.14 26.49
C LYS A 47 8.12 3.30 26.96
N PRO A 48 8.41 4.24 27.87
CA PRO A 48 9.74 4.35 28.48
C PRO A 48 10.17 3.02 29.12
N GLY A 49 11.39 2.57 28.81
CA GLY A 49 11.94 1.30 29.30
C GLY A 49 11.51 0.04 28.52
N MET A 50 10.62 0.19 27.52
CA MET A 50 10.28 -0.90 26.60
C MET A 50 11.32 -1.00 25.49
N VAL A 51 11.81 -2.22 25.22
CA VAL A 51 12.75 -2.47 24.13
C VAL A 51 11.99 -3.09 22.96
N VAL A 52 11.76 -2.29 21.90
CA VAL A 52 11.17 -2.78 20.65
C VAL A 52 12.28 -3.15 19.69
N ASN A 53 12.64 -4.43 19.68
CA ASN A 53 13.67 -4.99 18.81
C ASN A 53 13.07 -5.70 17.58
N SER A 54 13.94 -6.31 16.77
CA SER A 54 13.52 -7.04 15.56
C SER A 54 12.55 -8.19 15.82
N ALA A 55 12.62 -8.86 16.98
CA ALA A 55 11.68 -9.93 17.34
C ALA A 55 10.28 -9.36 17.58
N TYR A 56 10.17 -8.26 18.33
CA TYR A 56 8.89 -7.59 18.58
C TYR A 56 8.21 -7.13 17.29
N ILE A 57 8.97 -6.60 16.33
CA ILE A 57 8.40 -6.18 15.04
C ILE A 57 7.83 -7.35 14.26
N ASN A 58 8.40 -8.55 14.36
CA ASN A 58 7.88 -9.73 13.69
C ASN A 58 6.55 -10.25 14.28
N GLU A 59 6.11 -9.76 15.44
CA GLU A 59 4.82 -10.12 16.05
C GLU A 59 3.64 -9.31 15.47
N TYR A 60 3.89 -8.27 14.66
CA TYR A 60 2.83 -7.47 14.02
C TYR A 60 2.21 -8.17 12.81
N ASP A 61 1.39 -9.20 13.04
CA ASP A 61 0.83 -10.07 11.98
C ASP A 61 -0.14 -9.40 11.00
N LEU A 62 -0.67 -8.24 11.39
CA LEU A 62 -1.52 -7.45 10.52
C LEU A 62 -0.73 -6.63 9.50
N TRP A 63 0.56 -6.39 9.72
CA TRP A 63 1.43 -5.70 8.78
C TRP A 63 1.95 -6.68 7.74
N ASP A 64 1.97 -6.27 6.46
CA ASP A 64 2.51 -7.07 5.36
C ASP A 64 3.82 -7.76 5.74
N LYS A 65 3.79 -9.10 5.73
CA LYS A 65 4.88 -9.94 6.21
C LYS A 65 6.21 -9.62 5.54
N LYS A 66 6.21 -9.37 4.23
CA LYS A 66 7.44 -9.15 3.45
C LYS A 66 8.06 -7.80 3.82
N GLU A 67 7.24 -6.76 3.97
CA GLU A 67 7.73 -5.44 4.35
C GLU A 67 8.21 -5.41 5.81
N ARG A 68 7.44 -6.03 6.72
CA ARG A 68 7.81 -6.21 8.13
C ARG A 68 9.12 -6.97 8.31
N GLU A 69 9.31 -8.09 7.61
CA GLU A 69 10.54 -8.88 7.69
C GLU A 69 11.78 -8.10 7.24
N LYS A 70 11.65 -7.22 6.23
CA LYS A 70 12.75 -6.32 5.83
C LYS A 70 13.12 -5.34 6.94
N VAL A 71 12.13 -4.75 7.61
CA VAL A 71 12.38 -3.84 8.75
C VAL A 71 13.04 -4.59 9.90
N ALA A 72 12.53 -5.76 10.26
CA ALA A 72 13.14 -6.59 11.31
C ALA A 72 14.59 -6.99 10.98
N LYS A 73 14.86 -7.34 9.72
CA LYS A 73 16.21 -7.63 9.24
C LYS A 73 17.11 -6.40 9.33
N TYR A 74 16.66 -5.24 8.85
CA TYR A 74 17.39 -3.98 8.93
C TYR A 74 17.77 -3.64 10.38
N MET A 75 16.82 -3.77 11.31
CA MET A 75 17.08 -3.54 12.73
C MET A 75 18.13 -4.50 13.30
N LYS A 76 18.05 -5.78 12.94
CA LYS A 76 19.00 -6.80 13.40
C LYS A 76 20.41 -6.59 12.84
N GLU A 77 20.55 -6.23 11.58
CA GLU A 77 21.87 -6.03 10.93
C GLU A 77 22.59 -4.77 11.40
N ASN A 78 21.85 -3.80 11.96
CA ASN A 78 22.38 -2.50 12.38
C ASN A 78 22.36 -2.30 13.91
N ASP A 79 22.01 -3.35 14.67
CA ASP A 79 21.84 -3.32 16.13
C ASP A 79 20.92 -2.18 16.59
N LEU A 80 19.74 -2.07 15.97
CA LEU A 80 18.76 -1.01 16.22
C LEU A 80 17.56 -1.50 17.03
N VAL A 81 17.03 -0.59 17.84
CA VAL A 81 15.72 -0.69 18.49
C VAL A 81 14.88 0.54 18.11
N ILE A 82 13.55 0.42 18.18
CA ILE A 82 12.67 1.57 18.00
C ILE A 82 12.59 2.33 19.34
N LYS A 83 12.84 3.63 19.26
CA LYS A 83 12.82 4.53 20.41
C LYS A 83 11.39 4.71 20.95
N GLU A 84 11.28 5.07 22.22
CA GLU A 84 10.02 5.52 22.83
C GLU A 84 9.27 6.53 21.96
N GLY A 85 7.94 6.36 21.88
CA GLY A 85 7.10 7.15 20.99
C GLY A 85 5.79 6.47 20.64
N HIS A 86 4.93 7.24 19.98
CA HIS A 86 3.67 6.76 19.41
C HIS A 86 3.78 6.80 17.88
N TYR A 87 3.70 5.64 17.25
CA TYR A 87 3.86 5.50 15.80
C TYR A 87 2.56 5.01 15.18
N VAL A 88 2.14 5.69 14.10
CA VAL A 88 0.92 5.37 13.36
C VAL A 88 1.33 4.95 11.95
N PHE A 89 0.87 3.78 11.55
CA PHE A 89 1.13 3.23 10.22
C PHE A 89 -0.06 2.38 9.78
N ASN A 90 0.04 1.64 8.68
CA ASN A 90 -1.05 0.79 8.22
C ASN A 90 -0.54 -0.58 7.76
N GLN A 91 -1.47 -1.51 7.50
CA GLN A 91 -1.11 -2.88 7.12
C GLN A 91 -0.28 -2.98 5.83
N ALA A 92 -0.39 -1.98 4.94
CA ALA A 92 0.31 -1.91 3.66
C ALA A 92 1.54 -1.00 3.68
N THR A 93 1.94 -0.47 4.86
CA THR A 93 3.13 0.36 4.99
C THR A 93 4.35 -0.38 4.45
N THR A 94 5.03 0.24 3.50
CA THR A 94 6.23 -0.31 2.87
C THR A 94 7.43 -0.21 3.79
N TYR A 95 8.49 -0.96 3.49
CA TYR A 95 9.77 -0.84 4.18
C TYR A 95 10.29 0.60 4.21
N SER A 96 10.22 1.33 3.08
CA SER A 96 10.71 2.71 2.99
C SER A 96 9.93 3.65 3.90
N GLU A 97 8.59 3.56 3.86
CA GLU A 97 7.73 4.37 4.72
C GLU A 97 7.95 4.05 6.20
N ALA A 98 8.14 2.77 6.55
CA ALA A 98 8.43 2.38 7.92
C ALA A 98 9.74 2.97 8.45
N LEU A 99 10.77 3.11 7.59
CA LEU A 99 12.02 3.77 7.98
C LEU A 99 11.86 5.27 8.23
N GLU A 100 10.89 5.91 7.58
CA GLU A 100 10.57 7.32 7.80
C GLU A 100 9.68 7.54 9.03
N ILE A 101 8.78 6.58 9.31
CA ILE A 101 7.85 6.63 10.44
C ILE A 101 8.56 6.33 11.76
N PHE A 102 9.38 5.28 11.81
CA PHE A 102 9.99 4.83 13.04
C PHE A 102 11.28 5.58 13.35
N VAL A 103 11.43 5.98 14.61
CA VAL A 103 12.70 6.54 15.11
C VAL A 103 13.51 5.39 15.70
N PHE A 104 14.67 5.13 15.11
CA PHE A 104 15.58 4.08 15.57
C PHE A 104 16.71 4.63 16.43
N GLU A 105 17.17 3.82 17.37
CA GLU A 105 18.38 4.08 18.16
C GLU A 105 19.25 2.82 18.23
N LYS A 106 20.57 3.01 18.32
CA LYS A 106 21.50 1.88 18.48
C LYS A 106 21.43 1.32 19.89
N ILE A 107 21.47 -0.01 19.97
CA ILE A 107 21.68 -0.74 21.21
C ILE A 107 23.09 -0.38 21.69
N LYS A 108 23.18 0.25 22.88
CA LYS A 108 24.44 0.53 23.56
C LYS A 108 24.90 -0.66 24.38
#